data_AF-T1B5U3-F1
#
_entry.id   AF-T1B5U3-F1
#
_cell.length_a   1.000
_cell.length_b   1.000
_cell.length_c   1.000
_cell.angle_alpha   90.00
_cell.angle_beta   90.00
_cell.angle_gamma   90.00
#
_symmetry.space_group_name_H-M   'P 1'
#
loop_
_entity.id
_entity.type
_entity.pdbx_description
1 polymer ?
#
loop_
_entity_poly.entity_id
_entity_poly.type
_entity_poly.pdbx_seq_one_letter_code
_entity_poly.pdbx_strand_id
1 'polypeptide(L)'
;SDIPGTGKKCLVSPLKAFFVYLAAPGYYRSRYGGRIRGIDLVLIIFTSAIFAYAHIYYGAWSWGKLLPIFVDGLILAVGYLKFGIYVDIPLHWFINDFAGLELVDPATLALLVFVLIWCLVASVVGMIYSLRSIRRFFGWGKRKNPPLDEPDSLPVDTEWIVEDPGNS
;
A
#
# COMPACT_ATOMS: atom_id res chain seq x y z
N SER A 1 3.10 33.51 -34.45
CA SER A 1 2.41 33.53 -33.14
C SER A 1 1.91 32.12 -32.88
N ASP A 2 1.80 31.78 -31.59
CA ASP A 2 1.26 30.53 -31.02
C ASP A 2 2.29 29.46 -30.65
N ILE A 3 2.60 29.44 -29.35
CA ILE A 3 3.33 28.39 -28.64
C ILE A 3 2.28 27.40 -28.12
N PRO A 4 2.30 26.10 -28.52
CA PRO A 4 1.34 25.13 -28.04
C PRO A 4 1.81 24.48 -26.73
N GLY A 5 0.85 24.25 -25.82
CA GLY A 5 0.95 23.13 -24.87
C GLY A 5 1.42 23.45 -23.46
N THR A 6 0.79 24.42 -22.78
CA THR A 6 0.82 24.43 -21.31
C THR A 6 -0.05 23.29 -20.78
N GLY A 7 0.59 22.13 -20.59
CA GLY A 7 0.01 20.99 -19.90
C GLY A 7 -0.56 21.45 -18.55
N LYS A 8 -1.87 21.31 -18.39
CA LYS A 8 -2.59 21.59 -17.14
C LYS A 8 -1.99 20.70 -16.05
N LYS A 9 -1.03 21.23 -15.29
CA LYS A 9 -0.60 20.62 -14.03
C LYS A 9 -1.83 20.65 -13.13
N CYS A 10 -2.47 19.51 -12.97
CA CYS A 10 -3.59 19.33 -12.06
C CYS A 10 -3.04 19.62 -10.65
N LEU A 11 -3.17 20.87 -10.22
CA LEU A 11 -2.72 21.37 -8.93
C LEU A 11 -3.64 20.77 -7.88
N VAL A 12 -3.34 19.53 -7.47
CA VAL A 12 -3.96 18.96 -6.27
C VAL A 12 -3.65 19.92 -5.14
N SER A 13 -4.70 20.42 -4.47
CA SER A 13 -4.53 21.36 -3.38
C SER A 13 -3.55 20.77 -2.35
N PRO A 14 -2.66 21.57 -1.76
CA PRO A 14 -1.62 21.07 -0.84
C PRO A 14 -2.23 20.27 0.33
N LEU A 15 -3.46 20.61 0.72
CA LEU A 15 -4.24 19.90 1.72
C LEU A 15 -4.57 18.46 1.30
N LYS A 16 -5.04 18.25 0.06
CA LYS A 16 -5.37 16.90 -0.45
C LYS A 16 -4.11 16.04 -0.57
N ALA A 17 -3.00 16.64 -1.02
CA ALA A 17 -1.72 15.96 -1.08
C ALA A 17 -1.23 15.53 0.31
N PHE A 18 -1.41 16.37 1.33
CA PHE A 18 -1.06 16.05 2.72
C PHE A 18 -1.87 14.87 3.27
N PHE A 19 -3.20 14.86 3.11
CA PHE A 19 -4.03 13.75 3.59
C PHE A 19 -3.73 12.43 2.87
N VAL A 20 -3.44 12.47 1.57
CA VAL A 20 -3.03 11.28 0.82
C VAL A 20 -1.67 10.78 1.27
N TYR A 21 -0.74 11.68 1.58
CA TYR A 21 0.57 11.33 2.11
C TYR A 21 0.49 10.70 3.50
N LEU A 22 -0.42 11.19 4.35
CA LEU A 22 -0.70 10.61 5.66
C LEU A 22 -1.36 9.22 5.53
N ALA A 23 -2.38 9.08 4.68
CA ALA A 23 -3.11 7.82 4.57
C ALA A 23 -2.29 6.71 3.87
N ALA A 24 -1.46 7.07 2.88
CA ALA A 24 -0.74 6.13 2.03
C ALA A 24 0.70 6.61 1.69
N PRO A 25 1.58 6.77 2.70
CA PRO A 25 2.95 7.22 2.47
C PRO A 25 3.72 6.26 1.54
N GLY A 26 3.42 4.97 1.59
CA GLY A 26 3.99 3.95 0.71
C GLY A 26 3.66 4.14 -0.78
N TYR A 27 2.45 4.59 -1.11
CA TYR A 27 2.05 4.86 -2.50
C TYR A 27 2.86 6.02 -3.09
N TYR A 28 3.05 7.09 -2.32
CA TYR A 28 3.88 8.23 -2.72
C TYR A 28 5.34 7.80 -2.85
N ARG A 29 5.86 7.08 -1.86
CA ARG A 29 7.25 6.62 -1.83
C ARG A 29 7.60 5.68 -2.99
N SER A 30 6.68 4.79 -3.36
CA SER A 30 6.79 3.92 -4.54
C SER A 30 6.81 4.70 -5.86
N ARG A 31 6.08 5.81 -5.96
CA ARG A 31 5.97 6.60 -7.19
C ARG A 31 7.15 7.54 -7.41
N TYR A 32 7.77 8.02 -6.33
CA TYR A 32 8.92 8.93 -6.38
C TYR A 32 10.28 8.26 -6.06
N GLY A 33 10.31 6.92 -5.95
CA GLY A 33 11.55 6.16 -5.75
C GLY A 33 12.23 6.38 -4.38
N GLY A 34 11.48 6.84 -3.37
CA GLY A 34 12.03 7.13 -2.05
C GLY A 34 12.40 5.84 -1.31
N ARG A 35 13.64 5.73 -0.81
CA ARG A 35 14.03 4.64 0.10
C ARG A 35 13.76 5.04 1.55
N ILE A 36 13.61 4.06 2.43
CA ILE A 36 13.59 4.28 3.89
C ILE A 36 14.95 4.88 4.27
N ARG A 37 14.92 6.07 4.88
CA ARG A 37 16.11 6.80 5.32
C ARG A 37 16.42 6.44 6.78
N GLY A 38 17.66 6.70 7.22
CA GLY A 38 18.05 6.45 8.62
C GLY A 38 17.16 7.18 9.63
N ILE A 39 16.68 8.38 9.30
CA ILE A 39 15.75 9.13 10.16
C ILE A 39 14.40 8.41 10.33
N ASP A 40 13.93 7.69 9.31
CA ASP A 40 12.69 6.92 9.41
C ASP A 40 12.90 5.73 10.36
N LEU A 41 14.07 5.08 10.33
CA LEU A 41 14.39 3.99 11.25
C LEU A 41 14.42 4.47 12.70
N VAL A 42 15.01 5.64 12.96
CA VAL A 42 14.99 6.26 14.30
C VAL A 42 13.56 6.55 14.72
N LEU A 43 12.74 7.10 13.82
CA LEU A 43 11.35 7.42 14.11
C LEU A 43 10.53 6.15 14.40
N ILE A 44 10.72 5.09 13.60
CA ILE A 44 10.09 3.77 13.78
C ILE A 44 10.43 3.21 15.16
N ILE A 45 11.71 3.18 15.54
CA ILE A 45 12.15 2.65 16.84
C ILE A 45 11.54 3.47 17.97
N PHE A 46 11.56 4.80 17.85
CA PHE A 46 11.03 5.71 18.86
C PHE A 46 9.52 5.56 19.04
N THR A 47 8.75 5.54 17.95
CA THR A 47 7.28 5.36 18.02
C THR A 47 6.91 3.98 18.52
N SER A 48 7.70 2.94 18.17
CA SER A 48 7.48 1.57 18.67
C SER A 48 7.72 1.46 20.18
N ALA A 49 8.74 2.17 20.70
CA ALA A 49 9.02 2.22 22.14
C ALA A 49 7.89 2.94 22.90
N ILE A 50 7.42 4.07 22.40
CA ILE A 50 6.26 4.78 22.97
C ILE A 50 5.01 3.91 22.93
N PHE A 51 4.77 3.21 21.83
CA PHE A 51 3.64 2.31 21.67
C PHE A 51 3.66 1.17 22.70
N ALA A 52 4.81 0.52 22.88
CA ALA A 52 5.01 -0.52 23.88
C ALA A 52 4.78 0.00 25.30
N TYR A 53 5.36 1.17 25.62
CA TYR A 53 5.17 1.80 26.92
C TYR A 53 3.70 2.14 27.19
N ALA A 54 3.01 2.71 26.20
CA ALA A 54 1.60 3.08 26.32
C ALA A 54 0.70 1.85 26.58
N HIS A 55 0.97 0.72 25.94
CA HIS A 55 0.19 -0.52 26.15
C HIS A 55 0.39 -1.15 27.52
N ILE A 56 1.55 -0.93 28.15
CA ILE A 56 1.81 -1.40 29.52
C ILE A 56 1.19 -0.45 30.55
N TYR A 57 1.29 0.87 30.33
CA TYR A 57 0.90 1.86 31.31
C TYR A 57 -0.59 2.22 31.26
N TYR A 58 -1.17 2.24 30.06
CA TYR A 58 -2.58 2.56 29.82
C TYR A 58 -3.40 1.36 29.35
N GLY A 59 -2.76 0.30 28.88
CA GLY A 59 -3.43 -0.92 28.45
C GLY A 59 -3.49 -1.98 29.54
N ALA A 60 -4.18 -3.09 29.24
CA ALA A 60 -4.30 -4.25 30.13
C ALA A 60 -3.09 -5.21 30.07
N TRP A 61 -1.98 -4.79 29.45
CA TRP A 61 -0.87 -5.69 29.14
C TRP A 61 0.18 -5.69 30.24
N SER A 62 0.71 -6.86 30.56
CA SER A 62 1.73 -7.02 31.60
C SER A 62 3.14 -6.63 31.11
N TRP A 63 4.02 -6.26 32.04
CA TRP A 63 5.43 -5.96 31.75
C TRP A 63 6.18 -7.10 31.06
N GLY A 64 5.74 -8.35 31.25
CA GLY A 64 6.29 -9.53 30.56
C GLY A 64 6.06 -9.52 29.04
N LYS A 65 5.11 -8.71 28.56
CA LYS A 65 4.80 -8.55 27.13
C LYS A 65 5.45 -7.31 26.49
N LEU A 66 6.36 -6.61 27.18
CA LEU A 66 7.00 -5.41 26.63
C LEU A 66 7.71 -5.67 25.30
N LEU A 67 8.49 -6.75 25.23
CA LEU A 67 9.25 -7.15 24.05
C LEU A 67 8.34 -7.50 22.86
N PRO A 68 7.31 -8.36 23.00
CA PRO A 68 6.38 -8.61 21.90
C PRO A 68 5.63 -7.36 21.45
N ILE A 69 5.12 -6.52 22.37
CA ILE A 69 4.41 -5.29 21.98
C ILE A 69 5.34 -4.32 21.23
N PHE A 70 6.61 -4.23 21.63
CA PHE A 70 7.60 -3.42 20.92
C PHE A 70 7.84 -3.94 19.49
N VAL A 71 7.97 -5.26 19.32
CA VAL A 71 8.11 -5.89 18.00
C VAL A 71 6.85 -5.66 17.15
N ASP A 72 5.67 -5.73 17.74
CA ASP A 72 4.41 -5.43 17.06
C ASP A 72 4.35 -3.96 16.59
N GLY A 73 4.79 -3.04 17.44
CA GLY A 73 4.94 -1.63 17.09
C GLY A 73 5.91 -1.42 15.91
N LEU A 74 7.01 -2.17 15.85
CA LEU A 74 7.95 -2.13 14.72
C LEU A 74 7.29 -2.63 13.43
N ILE A 75 6.55 -3.74 13.51
CA ILE A 75 5.84 -4.32 12.36
C ILE A 75 4.80 -3.33 11.82
N LEU A 76 4.03 -2.70 12.70
CA LEU A 76 3.04 -1.68 12.32
C LEU A 76 3.71 -0.44 11.73
N ALA A 77 4.73 0.11 12.37
CA ALA A 77 5.43 1.29 11.85
C ALA A 77 6.05 1.05 10.45
N VAL A 78 6.61 -0.14 10.21
CA VAL A 78 7.11 -0.53 8.88
C VAL A 78 5.96 -0.77 7.90
N GLY A 79 4.88 -1.42 8.35
CA GLY A 79 3.67 -1.68 7.58
C GLY A 79 3.03 -0.39 7.08
N TYR A 80 2.81 0.56 7.98
CA TYR A 80 2.33 1.91 7.68
C TYR A 80 3.19 2.62 6.63
N LEU A 81 4.52 2.62 6.79
CA LEU A 81 5.40 3.29 5.84
C LEU A 81 5.37 2.67 4.44
N LYS A 82 5.06 1.37 4.33
CA LYS A 82 5.08 0.63 3.07
C LYS A 82 3.73 0.56 2.39
N PHE A 83 2.65 0.45 3.15
CA PHE A 83 1.30 0.19 2.66
C PHE A 83 0.27 1.23 3.10
N GLY A 84 0.54 1.99 4.16
CA GLY A 84 -0.35 2.99 4.73
C GLY A 84 -1.32 2.45 5.76
N ILE A 85 -2.25 3.31 6.17
CA ILE A 85 -3.18 3.06 7.28
C ILE A 85 -4.12 1.87 7.03
N TYR A 86 -4.43 1.59 5.77
CA TYR A 86 -5.35 0.53 5.36
C TYR A 86 -4.87 -0.87 5.74
N VAL A 87 -3.55 -1.08 5.81
CA VAL A 87 -2.97 -2.37 6.24
C VAL A 87 -2.73 -2.37 7.74
N ASP A 88 -2.43 -1.21 8.31
CA ASP A 88 -2.07 -1.09 9.72
C ASP A 88 -3.24 -1.32 10.68
N ILE A 89 -4.44 -0.80 10.34
CA ILE A 89 -5.65 -1.02 11.16
C ILE A 89 -5.99 -2.51 11.32
N PRO A 90 -6.16 -3.31 10.24
CA PRO A 90 -6.46 -4.73 10.39
C PRO A 90 -5.30 -5.52 11.01
N LEU A 91 -4.05 -5.12 10.75
CA LEU A 91 -2.88 -5.77 11.32
C LEU A 91 -2.78 -5.55 12.83
N HIS A 92 -3.05 -4.32 13.30
CA HIS A 92 -3.09 -4.00 14.73
C HIS A 92 -4.18 -4.79 15.44
N TRP A 93 -5.37 -4.87 14.87
CA TRP A 93 -6.48 -5.62 15.43
C TRP A 93 -6.17 -7.11 15.53
N PHE A 94 -5.59 -7.68 14.46
CA PHE A 94 -5.17 -9.08 14.40
C PHE A 94 -4.13 -9.42 15.47
N ILE A 95 -3.11 -8.57 15.65
CA ILE A 95 -2.08 -8.76 16.67
C ILE A 95 -2.69 -8.68 18.08
N ASN A 96 -3.55 -7.70 18.33
CA ASN A 96 -4.19 -7.51 19.62
C ASN A 96 -5.03 -8.73 20.04
N ASP A 97 -5.82 -9.27 19.12
CA ASP A 97 -6.63 -10.46 19.40
C ASP A 97 -5.77 -11.71 19.61
N PHE A 98 -4.71 -11.90 18.82
CA PHE A 98 -3.80 -13.03 18.99
C PHE A 98 -3.02 -13.01 20.30
N ALA A 99 -2.50 -11.85 20.67
CA ALA A 99 -1.64 -11.71 21.84
C ALA A 99 -2.43 -11.47 23.15
N GLY A 100 -3.73 -11.19 23.04
CA GLY A 100 -4.70 -11.20 24.13
C GLY A 100 -5.25 -12.58 24.49
N LEU A 101 -4.92 -13.64 23.74
CA LEU A 101 -5.32 -15.01 24.06
C LEU A 101 -4.53 -15.57 25.25
N GLU A 102 -4.99 -15.26 26.47
CA GLU A 102 -4.55 -15.92 27.69
C GLU A 102 -5.58 -17.01 28.09
N LEU A 103 -5.16 -18.28 28.05
CA LEU A 103 -5.73 -19.47 28.71
C LEU A 103 -7.26 -19.76 28.58
N VAL A 104 -7.58 -20.62 27.59
CA VAL A 104 -8.65 -21.63 27.46
C VAL A 104 -9.90 -21.54 28.36
N ASP A 105 -10.87 -20.74 27.91
CA ASP A 105 -12.31 -20.92 28.13
C ASP A 105 -12.95 -21.47 26.82
N PRO A 106 -14.03 -22.28 26.78
CA PRO A 106 -14.58 -22.81 25.52
C PRO A 106 -14.95 -21.72 24.48
N ALA A 107 -15.29 -20.51 24.93
CA ALA A 107 -15.49 -19.35 24.07
C ALA A 107 -14.19 -18.91 23.36
N THR A 108 -13.03 -19.04 24.03
CA THR A 108 -11.71 -18.77 23.42
C THR A 108 -11.35 -19.79 22.34
N LEU A 109 -11.89 -21.02 22.38
CA LEU A 109 -11.67 -22.00 21.32
C LEU A 109 -12.38 -21.59 20.01
N ALA A 110 -13.59 -21.03 20.10
CA ALA A 110 -14.30 -20.51 18.93
C ALA A 110 -13.59 -19.30 18.33
N LEU A 111 -13.07 -18.40 19.18
CA LEU A 111 -12.20 -17.30 18.74
C LEU A 111 -10.90 -17.80 18.12
N LEU A 112 -10.24 -18.80 18.71
CA LEU A 112 -9.03 -19.41 18.16
C LEU A 112 -9.30 -20.01 16.76
N VAL A 113 -10.42 -20.73 16.58
CA VAL A 113 -10.81 -21.29 15.28
C VAL A 113 -11.09 -20.18 14.27
N PHE A 114 -11.83 -19.14 14.66
CA PHE A 114 -12.08 -17.98 13.79
C PHE A 114 -10.78 -17.30 13.36
N VAL A 115 -9.89 -17.07 14.32
CA VAL A 115 -8.58 -16.44 14.12
C VAL A 115 -7.67 -17.30 13.25
N LEU A 116 -7.64 -18.63 13.43
CA LEU A 116 -6.90 -19.56 12.57
C LEU A 116 -7.43 -19.58 11.13
N ILE A 117 -8.75 -19.53 10.96
CA ILE A 117 -9.37 -19.38 9.63
C ILE A 117 -8.94 -18.04 9.00
N TRP A 118 -8.89 -16.97 9.80
CA TRP A 118 -8.46 -15.66 9.33
C TRP A 118 -6.98 -15.62 8.95
N CYS A 119 -6.10 -16.27 9.71
CA CYS A 119 -4.70 -16.52 9.34
C CYS A 119 -4.58 -17.25 8.01
N LEU A 120 -5.37 -18.32 7.82
CA LEU A 120 -5.35 -19.10 6.60
C LEU A 120 -5.75 -18.22 5.41
N VAL A 121 -6.82 -17.44 5.53
CA VAL A 121 -7.26 -16.52 4.47
C VAL A 121 -6.20 -15.44 4.19
N ALA A 122 -5.69 -14.78 5.23
CA ALA A 122 -4.68 -13.72 5.08
C ALA A 122 -3.36 -14.26 4.48
N SER A 123 -2.92 -15.45 4.88
CA SER A 123 -1.73 -16.10 4.34
C SER A 123 -1.90 -16.50 2.88
N VAL A 124 -3.07 -17.00 2.48
CA VAL A 124 -3.37 -17.30 1.06
C VAL A 124 -3.35 -16.03 0.22
N VAL A 125 -4.00 -14.96 0.70
CA VAL A 125 -3.99 -13.66 0.01
C VAL A 125 -2.56 -13.10 -0.08
N GLY A 126 -1.82 -13.12 1.02
CA GLY A 126 -0.42 -12.69 1.09
C GLY A 126 0.49 -13.49 0.16
N MET A 127 0.29 -14.81 0.08
CA MET A 127 1.01 -15.70 -0.85
C MET A 127 0.74 -15.29 -2.29
N ILE A 128 -0.52 -15.04 -2.68
CA ILE A 128 -0.89 -14.60 -4.03
C ILE A 128 -0.19 -13.28 -4.39
N TYR A 129 -0.18 -12.30 -3.49
CA TYR A 129 0.50 -11.02 -3.73
C TYR A 129 2.01 -11.18 -3.83
N SER A 130 2.59 -12.03 -2.98
CA SER A 130 4.03 -12.34 -2.99
C SER A 130 4.45 -13.01 -4.29
N LEU A 131 3.70 -14.02 -4.75
CA LEU A 131 3.92 -14.69 -6.03
C LEU A 131 3.77 -13.72 -7.22
N ARG A 132 2.79 -12.81 -7.19
CA ARG A 132 2.64 -11.75 -8.20
C ARG A 132 3.83 -10.78 -8.18
N SER A 133 4.32 -10.42 -7.00
CA SER A 133 5.49 -9.56 -6.85
C SER A 133 6.76 -10.21 -7.40
N ILE A 134 7.01 -11.47 -7.05
CA ILE A 134 8.13 -12.29 -7.56
C ILE A 134 8.06 -12.39 -9.09
N ARG A 135 6.87 -12.67 -9.65
CA ARG A 135 6.68 -12.73 -11.11
C ARG A 135 7.05 -11.43 -11.82
N ARG A 136 6.72 -10.27 -11.24
CA ARG A 136 7.12 -8.95 -11.78
C ARG A 136 8.63 -8.73 -11.65
N PHE A 137 9.22 -9.12 -10.53
CA PHE A 137 10.65 -8.93 -10.26
C PHE A 137 11.54 -9.76 -11.19
N PHE A 138 11.16 -11.03 -11.45
CA PHE A 138 11.87 -11.92 -12.38
C PHE A 138 11.53 -11.65 -13.87
N GLY A 139 10.75 -10.60 -14.17
CA GLY A 139 10.48 -10.18 -15.55
C GLY A 139 9.73 -11.22 -16.40
N TRP A 140 8.99 -12.14 -15.77
CA TRP A 140 8.30 -13.23 -16.45
C TRP A 140 7.05 -12.71 -17.17
N GLY A 141 7.27 -12.21 -18.39
CA GLY A 141 6.26 -11.54 -19.20
C GLY A 141 6.66 -10.15 -19.69
N LYS A 142 7.96 -9.87 -19.92
CA LYS A 142 8.31 -8.84 -20.91
C LYS A 142 7.74 -9.27 -22.26
N ARG A 143 6.48 -8.91 -22.56
CA ARG A 143 6.10 -8.71 -23.95
C ARG A 143 7.08 -7.67 -24.46
N LYS A 144 7.82 -8.01 -25.52
CA LYS A 144 8.52 -7.00 -26.31
C LYS A 144 7.43 -6.04 -26.75
N ASN A 145 7.41 -4.83 -26.19
CA ASN A 145 6.66 -3.78 -26.85
C ASN A 145 7.24 -3.71 -28.27
N PRO A 146 6.41 -3.75 -29.33
CA PRO A 146 6.91 -3.48 -30.66
C PRO A 146 7.62 -2.10 -30.65
N PRO A 147 8.68 -1.93 -31.44
CA PRO A 147 9.42 -0.67 -31.52
C PRO A 147 8.46 0.51 -31.74
N LEU A 148 8.73 1.64 -31.08
CA LEU A 148 7.96 2.88 -31.23
C LEU A 148 8.35 3.64 -32.52
N ASP A 149 8.78 2.90 -33.53
CA ASP A 149 9.44 3.41 -34.73
C ASP A 149 8.52 3.35 -35.94
N GLU A 150 7.29 2.86 -35.76
CA GLU A 150 6.24 2.94 -36.77
C GLU A 150 5.38 4.16 -36.45
N PRO A 151 5.68 5.36 -37.00
CA PRO A 151 4.69 6.41 -37.03
C PRO A 151 3.48 5.83 -37.75
N ASP A 152 2.32 5.93 -37.12
CA ASP A 152 1.03 5.52 -37.65
C ASP A 152 0.98 5.74 -39.16
N SER A 153 1.17 4.66 -39.93
CA SER A 153 0.65 4.60 -41.28
C SER A 153 -0.86 4.52 -41.10
N LEU A 154 -1.44 5.68 -40.82
CA LEU A 154 -2.87 5.89 -40.90
C LEU A 154 -3.29 5.29 -42.25
N PRO A 155 -4.30 4.41 -42.26
CA PRO A 155 -4.89 3.96 -43.50
C PRO A 155 -5.27 5.20 -44.30
N VAL A 156 -4.60 5.42 -45.43
CA VAL A 156 -4.97 6.42 -46.43
C VAL A 156 -6.18 5.85 -47.17
N ASP A 157 -7.33 5.82 -46.49
CA ASP A 157 -8.63 5.44 -47.03
C ASP A 157 -9.76 6.04 -46.19
N THR A 158 -9.65 7.33 -45.88
CA THR A 158 -10.85 8.13 -45.61
C THR A 158 -10.98 9.18 -46.70
N GLU A 159 -11.40 8.67 -47.85
CA GLU A 159 -12.08 9.37 -48.92
C GLU A 159 -13.41 9.92 -48.37
N TRP A 160 -13.34 10.96 -47.53
CA TRP A 160 -14.53 11.74 -47.19
C TRP A 160 -14.77 12.74 -48.31
N ILE A 161 -15.66 12.32 -49.19
CA ILE A 161 -16.43 13.11 -50.12
C ILE A 161 -16.82 14.43 -49.45
N VAL A 162 -16.24 15.53 -49.94
CA VAL A 162 -16.79 16.88 -49.77
C VAL A 162 -17.97 16.96 -50.72
N GLU A 163 -19.18 16.66 -50.25
CA GLU A 163 -20.37 17.18 -50.91
C GLU A 163 -20.51 18.65 -50.51
N ASP A 164 -20.38 19.51 -51.50
CA ASP A 164 -20.58 20.95 -51.44
C ASP A 164 -22.09 21.25 -51.53
N PRO A 165 -22.79 21.66 -50.44
CA PRO A 165 -24.19 22.04 -50.53
C PRO A 165 -24.25 23.54 -50.86
N GLY A 166 -23.86 23.90 -52.08
CA GLY A 166 -23.62 25.30 -52.43
C GLY A 166 -23.72 25.67 -53.90
N ASN A 167 -24.40 24.89 -54.74
CA ASN A 167 -24.64 25.30 -56.13
C ASN A 167 -26.01 24.85 -56.67
N SER A 168 -27.04 25.66 -56.38
CA SER A 168 -28.14 26.04 -57.28
C SER A 168 -29.09 27.01 -56.58
#